data_AF-A0A1L9QMF4-F1
#
_entry.id   AF-A0A1L9QMF4-F1
#
_cell.length_a   1.000
_cell.length_b   1.000
_cell.length_c   1.000
_cell.angle_alpha   90.00
_cell.angle_beta   90.00
_cell.angle_gamma   90.00
#
_symmetry.space_group_name_H-M   'P 1'
#
loop_
_entity.id
_entity.type
_entity.pdbx_description
1 polymer ?
#
loop_
_entity_poly.entity_id
_entity_poly.type
_entity_poly.pdbx_seq_one_letter_code
_entity_poly.pdbx_strand_id
1 'polypeptide(L)'
;MHKHLDKYPPAPESREEHALQIFPYKEMSPEEYAARNAHDWLCFSFDEYIYNNSELNEWIHTLGDIFFTKGAVRAVREKYLTREQIAAVEERENEPF
;
A
#
# COMPACT_ATOMS: atom_id res chain seq x y z
N MET A 1 -9.50 6.87 7.89
CA MET A 1 -10.47 6.35 8.89
C MET A 1 -10.56 4.87 8.62
N HIS A 2 -9.59 4.12 9.16
CA HIS A 2 -9.40 2.69 8.90
C HIS A 2 -10.66 1.94 9.36
N LYS A 3 -11.39 1.33 8.43
CA LYS A 3 -12.62 0.62 8.78
C LYS A 3 -12.26 -0.67 9.52
N HIS A 4 -12.45 -0.66 10.83
CA HIS A 4 -12.52 -1.84 11.71
C HIS A 4 -11.21 -2.62 11.93
N LEU A 5 -10.15 -1.95 12.41
CA LEU A 5 -8.94 -2.63 12.90
C LEU A 5 -9.27 -3.73 13.92
N ASP A 6 -10.28 -3.51 14.78
CA ASP A 6 -10.71 -4.45 15.83
C ASP A 6 -11.26 -5.80 15.31
N LYS A 7 -11.43 -5.97 13.99
CA LYS A 7 -11.98 -7.18 13.38
C LYS A 7 -10.93 -8.07 12.71
N TYR A 8 -9.69 -7.60 12.58
CA TYR A 8 -8.65 -8.38 11.93
C TYR A 8 -7.93 -9.30 12.94
N PRO A 9 -7.58 -10.54 12.55
CA PRO A 9 -6.75 -11.40 13.38
C PRO A 9 -5.34 -10.78 13.55
N PRO A 10 -4.64 -11.07 14.65
CA PRO A 10 -3.22 -10.76 14.75
C PRO A 10 -2.45 -11.47 13.63
N ALA A 11 -1.45 -10.79 13.08
CA ALA A 11 -0.56 -11.35 12.08
C ALA A 11 0.23 -12.55 12.67
N PRO A 12 0.32 -13.68 11.95
CA PRO A 12 1.32 -14.70 12.27
C PRO A 12 2.73 -14.10 12.24
N GLU A 13 3.66 -14.60 13.05
CA GLU A 13 5.05 -14.10 13.13
C GLU A 13 5.71 -14.02 11.74
N SER A 14 5.59 -15.07 10.93
CA SER A 14 6.13 -15.10 9.56
C SER A 14 5.53 -14.03 8.63
N ARG A 15 4.30 -13.58 8.90
CA ARG A 15 3.63 -12.52 8.14
C ARG A 15 4.17 -11.16 8.54
N GLU A 16 4.40 -10.93 9.84
CA GLU A 16 5.01 -9.70 10.35
C GLU A 16 6.47 -9.58 9.88
N GLU A 17 7.25 -10.65 9.94
CA GLU A 17 8.62 -10.68 9.40
C GLU A 17 8.66 -10.32 7.92
N HIS A 18 7.76 -10.91 7.13
CA HIS A 18 7.68 -10.62 5.69
C HIS A 18 7.29 -9.16 5.43
N ALA A 19 6.32 -8.63 6.17
CA ALA A 19 5.90 -7.23 6.06
C ALA A 19 7.07 -6.26 6.38
N LEU A 20 7.87 -6.56 7.41
CA LEU A 20 9.05 -5.78 7.79
C LEU A 20 10.14 -5.79 6.70
N GLN A 21 10.21 -6.84 5.87
CA GLN A 21 11.21 -6.97 4.81
C GLN A 21 10.83 -6.22 3.53
N ILE A 22 9.54 -6.15 3.20
CA ILE A 22 9.10 -5.66 1.89
C ILE A 22 8.56 -4.23 1.92
N PHE A 23 8.04 -3.77 3.06
CA PHE A 23 7.47 -2.43 3.15
C PHE A 23 8.50 -1.43 3.70
N PRO A 24 8.81 -0.36 2.96
CA PRO A 24 9.75 0.67 3.38
C PRO A 24 9.11 1.65 4.39
N TYR A 25 8.40 1.15 5.40
CA TYR A 25 7.53 1.95 6.28
C TYR A 25 8.27 3.04 7.09
N LYS A 26 9.58 2.87 7.28
CA LYS A 26 10.47 3.86 7.95
C LYS A 26 11.04 4.92 7.01
N GLU A 27 11.02 4.66 5.70
CA GLU A 27 11.72 5.47 4.69
C GLU A 27 10.75 6.20 3.76
N MET A 28 9.55 5.67 3.60
CA MET A 28 8.56 6.16 2.64
C MET A 28 7.16 6.11 3.24
N SER A 29 6.34 7.13 2.97
CA SER A 29 4.95 7.14 3.38
C SER A 29 4.12 6.12 2.58
N PRO A 30 2.99 5.63 3.12
CA PRO A 30 2.14 4.68 2.38
C PRO A 30 1.54 5.33 1.13
N GLU A 31 1.30 6.65 1.16
CA GLU A 31 0.81 7.43 0.02
C GLU A 31 1.82 7.52 -1.12
N GLU A 32 3.08 7.80 -0.79
CA GLU A 32 4.16 7.85 -1.78
C GLU A 32 4.42 6.45 -2.37
N TYR A 33 4.42 5.42 -1.52
CA TYR A 33 4.57 4.04 -1.96
C TYR A 33 3.44 3.63 -2.92
N ALA A 34 2.19 3.94 -2.56
CA ALA A 34 1.03 3.64 -3.40
C ALA A 34 1.11 4.36 -4.76
N ALA A 35 1.50 5.64 -4.77
CA ALA A 35 1.62 6.41 -6.00
C ALA A 35 2.56 5.72 -7.01
N ARG A 36 3.68 5.20 -6.52
CA ARG A 36 4.75 4.61 -7.34
C ARG A 36 4.52 3.13 -7.68
N ASN A 37 3.98 2.35 -6.75
CA ASN A 37 4.04 0.89 -6.77
C ASN A 37 2.68 0.19 -6.73
N ALA A 38 1.54 0.91 -6.75
CA ALA A 38 0.22 0.25 -6.70
C ALA A 38 0.03 -0.84 -7.76
N HIS A 39 0.55 -0.61 -8.97
CA HIS A 39 0.51 -1.58 -10.08
C HIS A 39 1.24 -2.90 -9.83
N ASP A 40 2.22 -2.93 -8.93
CA ASP A 40 2.98 -4.14 -8.61
C ASP A 40 2.17 -5.12 -7.74
N TRP A 41 1.04 -4.66 -7.19
CA TRP A 41 0.18 -5.41 -6.29
C TRP A 41 -1.12 -5.84 -6.99
N LEU A 42 -1.11 -7.03 -7.60
CA LEU A 42 -2.31 -7.64 -8.18
C LEU A 42 -3.37 -8.01 -7.13
N CYS A 43 -2.93 -8.39 -5.93
CA CYS A 43 -3.75 -8.73 -4.78
C CYS A 43 -3.03 -8.27 -3.51
N PHE A 44 -3.68 -7.43 -2.71
CA PHE A 44 -3.15 -6.95 -1.44
C PHE A 44 -3.98 -7.55 -0.29
N SER A 45 -3.33 -8.26 0.62
CA SER A 45 -3.97 -8.90 1.79
C SER A 45 -3.21 -8.64 3.09
N PHE A 46 -2.26 -7.71 3.07
CA PHE A 46 -1.49 -7.39 4.28
C PHE A 46 -2.33 -6.58 5.27
N ASP A 47 -3.30 -5.81 4.78
CA ASP A 47 -4.27 -5.05 5.56
C ASP A 47 -5.39 -5.89 6.21
N GLU A 48 -5.39 -7.21 6.00
CA GLU A 48 -6.32 -8.14 6.64
C GLU A 48 -5.81 -8.63 8.02
N TYR A 49 -4.70 -8.09 8.52
CA TYR A 49 -4.05 -8.50 9.78
C TYR A 49 -3.63 -7.30 10.63
N ILE A 50 -3.57 -7.50 11.96
CA ILE A 50 -2.99 -6.54 12.90
C ILE A 50 -1.53 -6.91 13.19
N TYR A 51 -0.61 -5.96 13.06
CA TYR A 51 0.82 -6.15 13.33
C TYR A 51 1.18 -5.62 14.72
N ASN A 52 2.16 -6.25 15.39
CA ASN A 52 2.59 -5.81 16.72
C ASN A 52 3.30 -4.44 16.66
N ASN A 53 4.06 -4.19 15.60
CA ASN A 53 4.61 -2.87 15.35
C ASN A 53 3.51 -1.88 14.92
N SER A 54 3.19 -0.92 15.79
CA SER A 54 2.09 0.04 15.55
C SER A 54 2.31 0.95 14.33
N GLU A 55 3.55 1.34 14.05
CA GLU A 55 3.88 2.19 12.89
C GLU A 55 3.71 1.42 11.58
N LEU A 56 4.21 0.17 11.53
CA LEU A 56 3.98 -0.74 10.41
C LEU A 56 2.49 -1.01 10.21
N ASN A 57 1.76 -1.26 11.30
CA ASN A 57 0.34 -1.53 11.27
C ASN A 57 -0.43 -0.36 10.62
N GLU A 58 -0.23 0.85 11.12
CA GLU A 58 -0.88 2.05 10.56
C GLU A 58 -0.49 2.27 9.09
N TRP A 59 0.78 2.05 8.75
CA TRP A 59 1.26 2.18 7.39
C TRP A 59 0.56 1.21 6.43
N ILE A 60 0.48 -0.08 6.79
CA ILE A 60 -0.12 -1.14 5.96
C ILE A 60 -1.62 -0.90 5.77
N HIS A 61 -2.34 -0.56 6.84
CA HIS A 61 -3.77 -0.31 6.71
C HIS A 61 -4.08 0.98 5.94
N THR A 62 -3.20 1.99 6.04
CA THR A 62 -3.32 3.19 5.19
C THR A 62 -3.08 2.84 3.73
N LEU A 63 -2.11 1.98 3.45
CA LEU A 63 -1.88 1.49 2.08
C LEU A 63 -3.09 0.70 1.55
N GLY A 64 -3.66 -0.19 2.36
CA GLY A 64 -4.90 -0.92 2.02
C GLY A 64 -6.07 0.02 1.73
N ASP A 65 -6.28 1.03 2.59
CA ASP A 65 -7.32 2.06 2.38
C ASP A 65 -7.14 2.76 1.01
N ILE A 66 -5.90 3.05 0.58
CA ILE A 66 -5.61 3.66 -0.72
C ILE A 66 -5.90 2.71 -1.88
N PHE A 67 -5.50 1.44 -1.77
CA PHE A 67 -5.69 0.44 -2.82
C PHE A 67 -7.17 0.11 -3.05
N PHE A 68 -7.96 0.01 -1.98
CA PHE A 68 -9.35 -0.41 -2.06
C PHE A 68 -10.35 0.75 -2.17
N THR A 69 -9.92 1.99 -1.96
CA THR A 69 -10.76 3.17 -2.19
C THR A 69 -10.69 3.60 -3.65
N LYS A 70 -11.84 3.57 -4.34
CA LYS A 70 -11.93 3.98 -5.75
C LYS A 70 -11.37 5.39 -5.96
N GLY A 71 -10.36 5.50 -6.83
CA GLY A 71 -9.74 6.78 -7.20
C GLY A 71 -8.65 7.28 -6.25
N ALA A 72 -8.43 6.64 -5.11
CA ALA A 72 -7.41 7.08 -4.15
C ALA A 72 -5.98 6.91 -4.70
N VAL A 73 -5.67 5.81 -5.40
CA VAL A 73 -4.38 5.63 -6.10
C VAL A 73 -4.11 6.78 -7.08
N ARG A 74 -5.10 7.19 -7.87
CA ARG A 74 -4.96 8.32 -8.79
C ARG A 74 -4.72 9.63 -8.04
N ALA A 75 -5.46 9.87 -6.96
CA ALA A 75 -5.29 11.09 -6.16
C ALA A 75 -3.88 11.18 -5.55
N VAL A 76 -3.32 10.07 -5.03
CA VAL A 76 -1.95 10.07 -4.51
C VAL A 76 -0.91 10.17 -5.62
N ARG A 77 -1.14 9.61 -6.81
CA ARG A 77 -0.29 9.82 -7.99
C ARG A 77 -0.21 11.30 -8.35
N GLU A 78 -1.34 11.97 -8.46
CA GLU A 78 -1.40 13.42 -8.78
C GLU A 78 -0.74 14.30 -7.71
N LYS A 79 -0.65 13.81 -6.46
CA LYS A 79 0.03 14.49 -5.34
C LYS A 79 1.56 14.30 -5.36
N TYR A 80 2.05 13.12 -5.70
CA TYR A 80 3.46 12.73 -5.51
C TYR A 80 4.28 12.66 -6.81
N LEU A 81 3.63 12.52 -7.96
CA LEU A 81 4.30 12.28 -9.24
C LEU A 81 4.06 13.43 -10.22
N THR A 82 5.03 13.67 -11.09
CA THR A 82 4.84 14.56 -12.25
C THR A 82 3.96 13.89 -13.30
N ARG A 83 3.45 14.66 -14.26
CA ARG A 83 2.62 14.11 -15.36
C ARG A 83 3.36 13.05 -16.17
N GLU A 84 4.66 13.25 -16.39
CA GLU A 84 5.53 12.31 -17.10
C GLU A 84 5.68 11.00 -16.32
N GLN A 85 5.84 11.10 -14.99
CA GLN A 85 5.92 9.92 -14.12
C GLN A 85 4.59 9.17 -14.04
N ILE A 86 3.46 9.88 -14.01
CA ILE A 86 2.13 9.26 -14.07
C ILE A 86 1.98 8.48 -15.38
N ALA A 87 2.30 9.09 -16.52
CA ALA A 87 2.23 8.44 -17.82
C ALA A 87 3.10 7.16 -17.89
N ALA A 88 4.32 7.20 -17.33
CA ALA A 88 5.20 6.04 -17.30
C ALA A 88 4.70 4.91 -16.38
N VAL A 89 3.95 5.22 -15.32
CA VAL A 89 3.32 4.20 -14.48
C VAL A 89 2.11 3.59 -15.21
N GLU A 90 1.29 4.42 -15.85
CA GLU A 90 0.12 3.96 -16.61
C GLU A 90 0.52 3.12 -17.83
N GLU A 91 1.65 3.42 -18.48
CA GLU A 91 2.17 2.61 -19.58
C GLU A 91 2.54 1.20 -19.09
N ARG A 92 3.27 1.09 -17.97
CA ARG A 92 3.64 -0.21 -17.36
C ARG A 92 2.43 -1.02 -16.90
N GLU A 93 1.37 -0.36 -16.42
CA GLU A 93 0.10 -1.03 -16.06
C GLU A 93 -0.61 -1.68 -17.25
N ASN A 94 -0.41 -1.13 -18.45
CA ASN A 94 -1.06 -1.58 -19.68
C ASN A 94 -0.19 -2.52 -20.52
N GLU A 95 1.06 -2.80 -20.12
CA GLU A 95 1.90 -3.79 -20.79
C GLU A 95 1.33 -5.20 -20.57
N PRO A 96 0.96 -5.93 -21.64
CA PRO A 96 0.51 -7.31 -21.51
C PRO A 96 1.69 -8.20 -21.07
N PHE A 97 1.49 -8.97 -20.00
CA PHE A 97 2.41 -10.02 -19.54
C PHE A 97 2.59 -11.15 -20.57
#